data_AF-A0A6G1SCW0-F1
#
_entry.id   AF-A0A6G1SCW0-F1
#
_cell.length_a   1.000
_cell.length_b   1.000
_cell.length_c   1.000
_cell.angle_alpha   90.00
_cell.angle_beta   90.00
_cell.angle_gamma   90.00
#
_symmetry.space_group_name_H-M   'P 1'
#
loop_
_entity.id
_entity.type
_entity.pdbx_description
1 polymer ?
#
loop_
_entity_poly.entity_id
_entity_poly.type
_entity_poly.pdbx_seq_one_letter_code
_entity_poly.pdbx_strand_id
1 'polypeptide(L)'
;MMDLMNYKTIGGACAAGFVAYCLYFDHKRRKAPDYRERVKERRERIKRAQQQDDIELPPENDREAIEKFFVKEIELGEESIQKGDIDMAVKHFSYGVIFCPQPQNLLKYMREALPTSAYTKLVENLPIANQRVKETYNKIVQDEDVE
;
A
#
# COMPACT_ATOMS: atom_id res chain seq x y z
N MET A 1 51.15 -17.15 -45.95
CA MET A 1 49.96 -16.31 -46.21
C MET A 1 48.64 -17.03 -45.86
N MET A 2 48.61 -18.37 -45.74
CA MET A 2 47.40 -19.13 -45.39
C MET A 2 47.07 -19.17 -43.87
N ASP A 3 48.06 -19.14 -42.97
CA ASP A 3 47.80 -19.18 -41.51
C ASP A 3 47.13 -17.91 -40.95
N LEU A 4 47.37 -16.76 -41.57
CA LEU A 4 46.77 -15.48 -41.16
C LEU A 4 45.27 -15.40 -41.51
N MET A 5 44.81 -16.19 -42.48
CA MET A 5 43.41 -16.21 -42.93
C MET A 5 42.54 -17.12 -42.03
N ASN A 6 43.16 -18.12 -41.39
CA ASN A 6 42.49 -19.02 -40.45
C ASN A 6 42.30 -18.37 -39.06
N TYR A 7 43.24 -17.56 -38.55
CA TYR A 7 43.07 -16.93 -37.24
C TYR A 7 41.94 -15.87 -37.22
N LYS A 8 41.75 -15.12 -38.33
CA LYS A 8 40.68 -14.12 -38.44
C LYS A 8 39.29 -14.75 -38.51
N THR A 9 39.17 -15.87 -39.22
CA THR A 9 37.92 -16.65 -39.30
C THR A 9 37.61 -17.35 -37.98
N ILE A 10 38.62 -17.92 -37.31
CA ILE A 10 38.48 -18.52 -35.97
C ILE A 10 38.08 -17.46 -34.93
N GLY A 11 38.73 -16.28 -34.93
CA GLY A 11 38.40 -15.18 -34.02
C GLY A 11 36.97 -14.67 -34.19
N GLY A 12 36.50 -14.54 -35.44
CA GLY A 12 35.11 -14.16 -35.75
C GLY A 12 34.09 -15.19 -35.28
N ALA A 13 34.36 -16.48 -35.46
CA ALA A 13 33.49 -17.56 -35.01
C ALA A 13 33.37 -17.62 -33.48
N CYS A 14 34.49 -17.46 -32.76
CA CYS A 14 34.49 -17.42 -31.30
C CYS A 14 33.73 -16.21 -30.75
N ALA A 15 33.90 -15.02 -31.34
CA ALA A 15 33.18 -13.81 -30.92
C ALA A 15 31.67 -13.95 -31.17
N ALA A 16 31.26 -14.49 -32.32
CA ALA A 16 29.85 -14.74 -32.64
C ALA A 16 29.21 -15.75 -31.67
N GLY A 17 29.91 -16.85 -31.37
CA GLY A 17 29.47 -17.85 -30.38
C GLY A 17 29.34 -17.26 -28.98
N PHE A 18 30.28 -16.41 -28.56
CA PHE A 18 30.24 -15.73 -27.26
C PHE A 18 29.07 -14.76 -27.17
N VAL A 19 28.85 -13.92 -28.19
CA VAL A 19 27.71 -12.99 -28.24
C VAL A 19 26.39 -13.74 -28.24
N ALA A 20 26.27 -14.82 -29.03
CA ALA A 20 25.07 -15.66 -29.04
C ALA A 20 24.82 -16.31 -27.67
N TYR A 21 25.87 -16.79 -27.00
CA TYR A 21 25.77 -17.35 -25.65
C TYR A 21 25.37 -16.29 -24.62
N CYS A 22 25.95 -15.09 -24.71
CA CYS A 22 25.59 -13.95 -23.86
C CYS A 22 24.13 -13.55 -24.04
N LEU A 23 23.63 -13.48 -25.28
CA LEU A 23 22.22 -13.17 -25.58
C LEU A 23 21.27 -14.25 -25.07
N TYR A 24 21.63 -15.53 -25.24
CA TYR A 24 20.85 -16.65 -24.70
C TYR A 24 20.76 -16.59 -23.16
N PHE A 25 21.88 -16.31 -22.49
CA PHE A 25 21.96 -16.27 -21.04
C PHE A 25 21.26 -15.02 -20.45
N ASP A 26 21.40 -13.85 -21.08
CA ASP A 26 20.68 -12.63 -20.68
C ASP A 26 19.16 -12.81 -20.86
N HIS A 27 18.73 -13.46 -21.94
CA HIS A 27 17.32 -13.81 -22.15
C HIS A 27 16.79 -14.80 -21.09
N LYS A 28 17.61 -15.79 -20.69
CA LYS A 28 17.28 -16.75 -19.63
C LYS A 28 17.20 -16.09 -18.25
N ARG A 29 18.05 -15.10 -17.95
CA ARG A 29 18.01 -14.32 -16.71
C ARG A 29 16.84 -13.34 -16.64
N ARG A 30 16.50 -12.66 -17.74
CA ARG A 30 15.39 -11.67 -17.77
C ARG A 30 13.99 -12.29 -17.73
N LYS A 31 13.87 -13.61 -17.88
CA LYS A 31 12.63 -14.38 -17.67
C LYS A 31 12.41 -14.80 -16.20
N ALA A 32 13.11 -14.19 -15.24
CA ALA A 32 12.87 -14.45 -13.83
C ALA A 32 11.37 -14.21 -13.51
N PRO A 33 10.61 -15.25 -13.09
CA PRO A 33 9.16 -15.16 -12.86
C PRO A 33 8.81 -14.13 -11.77
N ASP A 34 9.74 -13.92 -10.84
CA ASP A 34 9.63 -13.05 -9.69
C ASP A 34 9.45 -11.56 -10.05
N TYR A 35 10.06 -11.04 -11.13
CA TYR A 35 9.93 -9.62 -11.46
C TYR A 35 8.49 -9.23 -11.85
N ARG A 36 7.81 -10.09 -12.62
CA ARG A 36 6.43 -9.84 -13.04
C ARG A 36 5.48 -9.92 -11.85
N GLU A 37 5.74 -10.83 -10.94
CA GLU A 37 4.97 -11.00 -9.71
C GLU A 37 5.15 -9.79 -8.78
N ARG A 38 6.38 -9.35 -8.50
CA ARG A 38 6.64 -8.12 -7.72
C ARG A 38 6.02 -6.87 -8.33
N VAL A 39 6.04 -6.74 -9.66
CA VAL A 39 5.39 -5.61 -10.35
C VAL A 39 3.87 -5.69 -10.23
N LYS A 40 3.30 -6.89 -10.34
CA LYS A 40 1.86 -7.12 -10.16
C LYS A 40 1.45 -6.80 -8.72
N GLU A 41 2.15 -7.34 -7.73
CA GLU A 41 1.95 -7.04 -6.31
C GLU A 41 2.07 -5.54 -6.02
N ARG A 42 3.08 -4.86 -6.58
CA ARG A 42 3.23 -3.41 -6.40
C ARG A 42 2.05 -2.64 -6.98
N ARG A 43 1.55 -3.03 -8.16
CA ARG A 43 0.37 -2.40 -8.78
C ARG A 43 -0.90 -2.69 -8.00
N GLU A 44 -1.05 -3.90 -7.47
CA GLU A 44 -2.20 -4.25 -6.61
C GLU A 44 -2.17 -3.48 -5.30
N ARG A 45 -1.00 -3.31 -4.67
CA ARG A 45 -0.84 -2.46 -3.48
C ARG A 45 -1.19 -1.00 -3.77
N ILE A 46 -0.72 -0.44 -4.89
CA ILE A 46 -1.05 0.94 -5.28
C ILE A 46 -2.54 1.09 -5.61
N LYS A 47 -3.14 0.13 -6.34
CA LYS A 47 -4.58 0.15 -6.63
C LYS A 47 -5.42 0.02 -5.38
N ARG A 48 -5.06 -0.86 -4.45
CA ARG A 48 -5.75 -0.99 -3.16
C ARG A 48 -5.66 0.31 -2.38
N ALA A 49 -4.49 0.97 -2.35
CA ALA A 49 -4.34 2.28 -1.71
C ALA A 49 -5.18 3.38 -2.39
N GLN A 50 -5.33 3.35 -3.72
CA GLN A 50 -6.11 4.34 -4.49
C GLN A 50 -7.62 4.10 -4.46
N GLN A 51 -8.08 2.84 -4.51
CA GLN A 51 -9.50 2.48 -4.42
C GLN A 51 -10.09 2.72 -3.02
N GLN A 52 -9.22 3.05 -2.07
CA GLN A 52 -9.51 3.22 -0.67
C GLN A 52 -9.65 4.70 -0.26
N ASP A 53 -9.58 5.64 -1.20
CA ASP A 53 -9.75 7.06 -0.91
C ASP A 53 -11.22 7.47 -0.73
N ASP A 54 -12.19 6.60 -1.07
CA ASP A 54 -13.59 6.78 -0.70
C ASP A 54 -13.84 6.18 0.69
N ILE A 55 -13.95 7.06 1.67
CA ILE A 55 -14.40 6.72 3.03
C ILE A 55 -15.78 7.33 3.18
N GLU A 56 -16.77 6.47 3.43
CA GLU A 56 -18.12 6.87 3.80
C GLU A 56 -18.12 7.34 5.25
N LEU A 57 -18.05 8.65 5.45
CA LEU A 57 -18.11 9.24 6.78
C LEU A 57 -19.55 9.26 7.31
N PRO A 58 -19.75 9.09 8.62
CA PRO A 58 -21.05 9.29 9.24
C PRO A 58 -21.47 10.76 9.13
N PRO A 59 -22.77 11.10 9.19
CA PRO A 59 -23.20 12.48 9.30
C PRO A 59 -22.62 13.14 10.57
N GLU A 60 -22.09 14.35 10.45
CA GLU A 60 -21.43 15.06 11.57
C GLU A 60 -22.36 15.28 12.77
N ASN A 61 -23.66 15.43 12.51
CA ASN A 61 -24.67 15.72 13.53
C ASN A 61 -25.33 14.47 14.14
N ASP A 62 -25.06 13.28 13.62
CA ASP A 62 -25.69 12.04 14.09
C ASP A 62 -24.74 11.24 15.00
N ARG A 63 -24.97 11.34 16.31
CA ARG A 63 -24.19 10.61 17.32
C ARG A 63 -24.30 9.09 17.17
N GLU A 64 -25.47 8.58 16.81
CA GLU A 64 -25.67 7.13 16.67
C GLU A 64 -24.90 6.60 15.46
N ALA A 65 -24.89 7.36 14.35
CA ALA A 65 -24.09 7.03 13.18
C ALA A 65 -22.59 7.09 13.46
N ILE A 66 -22.12 8.09 14.21
CA ILE A 66 -20.71 8.22 14.61
C ILE A 66 -20.29 7.04 15.50
N GLU A 67 -21.12 6.66 16.48
CA GLU A 67 -20.83 5.51 17.35
C GLU A 67 -20.78 4.19 16.56
N LYS A 68 -21.73 3.98 15.64
CA LYS A 68 -21.73 2.81 14.74
C LYS A 68 -20.49 2.78 13.85
N PHE A 69 -20.12 3.93 13.28
CA PHE A 69 -18.92 4.05 12.45
C PHE A 69 -17.66 3.74 13.26
N PHE A 70 -17.56 4.26 14.49
CA PHE A 70 -16.44 3.96 15.38
C PHE A 70 -16.29 2.45 15.62
N VAL A 71 -17.37 1.77 16.03
CA VAL A 71 -17.32 0.32 16.29
C VAL A 71 -16.92 -0.46 15.05
N LYS A 72 -17.52 -0.12 13.90
CA LYS A 72 -17.20 -0.73 12.59
C LYS A 72 -15.73 -0.58 12.23
N GLU A 73 -15.16 0.61 12.39
CA GLU A 73 -13.74 0.86 12.07
C GLU A 73 -12.80 0.09 13.01
N ILE A 74 -13.14 -0.08 14.29
CA ILE A 74 -12.35 -0.92 15.20
C ILE A 74 -12.40 -2.38 14.77
N GLU A 75 -13.58 -2.92 14.46
CA GLU A 75 -13.73 -4.31 13.98
C GLU A 75 -12.95 -4.57 12.69
N LEU A 76 -13.02 -3.66 11.71
CA LEU A 76 -12.27 -3.74 10.46
C LEU A 76 -10.75 -3.65 10.70
N GLY A 77 -10.32 -2.83 11.65
CA GLY A 77 -8.93 -2.74 12.07
C GLY A 77 -8.43 -4.05 12.69
N GLU A 78 -9.20 -4.66 13.57
CA GLU A 78 -8.88 -5.95 14.18
C GLU A 78 -8.83 -7.08 13.15
N GLU A 79 -9.79 -7.14 12.22
CA GLU A 79 -9.79 -8.11 11.13
C GLU A 79 -8.54 -7.95 10.24
N SER A 80 -8.13 -6.70 9.98
CA SER A 80 -6.91 -6.39 9.22
C SER A 80 -5.65 -6.86 9.94
N ILE A 81 -5.59 -6.75 11.28
CA ILE A 81 -4.51 -7.33 12.09
C ILE A 81 -4.49 -8.86 11.95
N GLN A 82 -5.64 -9.52 12.02
CA GLN A 82 -5.72 -10.98 11.87
C GLN A 82 -5.26 -11.46 10.48
N LYS A 83 -5.53 -10.67 9.43
CA LYS A 83 -5.05 -10.91 8.06
C LYS A 83 -3.55 -10.60 7.87
N GLY A 84 -2.90 -9.97 8.84
CA GLY A 84 -1.51 -9.52 8.77
C GLY A 84 -1.31 -8.23 7.96
N ASP A 85 -2.38 -7.51 7.61
CA ASP A 85 -2.32 -6.24 6.88
C ASP A 85 -2.28 -5.07 7.87
N ILE A 86 -1.07 -4.75 8.31
CA ILE A 86 -0.83 -3.69 9.31
C ILE A 86 -1.16 -2.31 8.75
N ASP A 87 -0.94 -2.06 7.47
CA ASP A 87 -1.19 -0.74 6.87
C ASP A 87 -2.69 -0.45 6.84
N MET A 88 -3.51 -1.47 6.54
CA MET A 88 -4.96 -1.38 6.63
C MET A 88 -5.49 -1.24 8.05
N ALA A 89 -4.95 -2.02 8.98
CA ALA A 89 -5.32 -1.90 10.38
C ALA A 89 -5.07 -0.48 10.92
N VAL A 90 -3.90 0.06 10.63
CA VAL A 90 -3.53 1.44 11.01
C VAL A 90 -4.50 2.45 10.41
N LYS A 91 -4.90 2.28 9.15
CA LYS A 91 -5.86 3.16 8.50
C LYS A 91 -7.20 3.17 9.24
N HIS A 92 -7.79 2.00 9.48
CA HIS A 92 -9.07 1.87 10.16
C HIS A 92 -9.04 2.42 11.60
N PHE A 93 -7.98 2.09 12.35
CA PHE A 93 -7.78 2.64 13.68
C PHE A 93 -7.59 4.16 13.68
N SER A 94 -6.96 4.73 12.64
CA SER A 94 -6.79 6.18 12.53
C SER A 94 -8.15 6.88 12.43
N TYR A 95 -9.09 6.33 11.65
CA TYR A 95 -10.45 6.87 11.56
C TYR A 95 -11.23 6.66 12.85
N GLY A 96 -11.18 5.47 13.46
CA GLY A 96 -11.82 5.22 14.75
C GLY A 96 -11.36 6.17 15.85
N VAL A 97 -10.05 6.47 15.93
CA VAL A 97 -9.51 7.40 16.94
C VAL A 97 -10.04 8.83 16.76
N ILE A 98 -10.27 9.30 15.53
CA ILE A 98 -10.79 10.65 15.25
C ILE A 98 -12.19 10.84 15.82
N PHE A 99 -13.03 9.81 15.73
CA PHE A 99 -14.41 9.83 16.21
C PHE A 99 -14.57 9.38 17.67
N CYS A 100 -13.46 9.09 18.36
CA CYS A 100 -13.50 8.69 19.74
C CYS A 100 -13.74 9.92 20.66
N PRO A 101 -14.70 9.87 21.59
CA PRO A 101 -14.93 10.94 22.56
C PRO A 101 -13.73 11.20 23.48
N GLN A 102 -12.91 10.16 23.73
CA GLN A 102 -11.76 10.24 24.64
C GLN A 102 -10.53 9.51 24.06
N PRO A 103 -9.80 10.15 23.13
CA PRO A 103 -8.71 9.51 22.40
C PRO A 103 -7.54 9.09 23.30
N GLN A 104 -7.27 9.80 24.41
CA GLN A 104 -6.14 9.45 25.29
C GLN A 104 -6.26 8.06 25.94
N ASN A 105 -7.47 7.64 26.30
CA ASN A 105 -7.70 6.32 26.88
C ASN A 105 -7.54 5.25 25.81
N LEU A 106 -8.18 5.44 24.66
CA LEU A 106 -8.11 4.51 23.54
C LEU A 106 -6.67 4.33 23.04
N LEU A 107 -5.90 5.41 22.92
CA LEU A 107 -4.49 5.34 22.52
C LEU A 107 -3.61 4.60 23.53
N LYS A 108 -3.95 4.61 24.82
CA LYS A 108 -3.26 3.79 25.83
C LYS A 108 -3.58 2.31 25.62
N TYR A 109 -4.85 1.95 25.46
CA TYR A 109 -5.26 0.57 25.18
C TYR A 109 -4.66 0.05 23.86
N MET A 110 -4.68 0.85 22.80
CA MET A 110 -4.08 0.47 21.51
C MET A 110 -2.57 0.27 21.59
N ARG A 111 -1.87 1.01 22.47
CA ARG A 111 -0.43 0.79 22.70
C ARG A 111 -0.16 -0.57 23.33
N GLU A 112 -1.05 -1.04 24.20
CA GLU A 112 -0.93 -2.35 24.85
C GLU A 112 -1.39 -3.50 23.92
N ALA A 113 -2.40 -3.25 23.08
CA ALA A 113 -2.99 -4.24 22.19
C ALA A 113 -2.23 -4.43 20.86
N LEU A 114 -1.49 -3.42 20.39
CA LEU A 114 -0.82 -3.44 19.08
C LEU A 114 0.71 -3.62 19.21
N PRO A 115 1.36 -4.29 18.24
CA PRO A 115 2.82 -4.29 18.13
C PRO A 115 3.37 -2.86 17.99
N THR A 116 4.54 -2.59 18.58
CA THR A 116 5.17 -1.25 18.59
C THR A 116 5.26 -0.61 17.20
N SER A 117 5.60 -1.40 16.17
CA SER A 117 5.69 -0.92 14.79
C SER A 117 4.35 -0.44 14.22
N ALA A 118 3.23 -1.06 14.60
CA ALA A 118 1.90 -0.65 14.16
C ALA A 118 1.44 0.63 14.89
N TYR A 119 1.72 0.72 16.19
CA TYR A 119 1.38 1.91 16.98
C TYR A 119 2.13 3.17 16.52
N THR A 120 3.42 3.07 16.18
CA THR A 120 4.18 4.20 15.63
C THR A 120 3.56 4.70 14.32
N LYS A 121 3.27 3.77 13.39
CA LYS A 121 2.58 4.11 12.13
C LYS A 121 1.21 4.73 12.35
N LEU A 122 0.46 4.28 13.35
CA LEU A 122 -0.82 4.87 13.73
C LEU A 122 -0.67 6.34 14.10
N VAL A 123 0.24 6.65 15.03
CA VAL A 123 0.47 8.03 15.49
C VAL A 123 0.91 8.94 14.34
N GLU A 124 1.74 8.45 13.42
CA GLU A 124 2.16 9.18 12.22
C GLU A 124 1.01 9.44 11.23
N ASN A 125 0.06 8.50 11.11
CA ASN A 125 -1.07 8.60 10.18
C ASN A 125 -2.27 9.39 10.72
N LEU A 126 -2.41 9.58 12.04
CA LEU A 126 -3.47 10.39 12.64
C LEU A 126 -3.66 11.78 12.03
N PRO A 127 -2.62 12.63 11.86
CA PRO A 127 -2.80 13.95 11.25
C PRO A 127 -3.29 13.86 9.80
N ILE A 128 -2.81 12.87 9.04
CA ILE A 128 -3.21 12.64 7.65
C ILE A 128 -4.68 12.23 7.59
N ALA A 129 -5.10 11.30 8.45
CA ALA A 129 -6.49 10.86 8.53
C ALA A 129 -7.42 12.02 8.95
N ASN A 130 -7.00 12.87 9.89
CA ASN A 130 -7.78 14.02 10.34
C ASN A 130 -7.98 15.05 9.22
N GLN A 131 -6.93 15.33 8.45
CA GLN A 131 -7.03 16.20 7.27
C GLN A 131 -8.00 15.62 6.23
N ARG A 132 -7.91 14.32 5.93
CA ARG A 132 -8.80 13.64 4.99
C ARG A 132 -10.27 13.72 5.42
N VAL A 133 -10.55 13.47 6.71
CA VAL A 133 -11.91 13.57 7.25
C VAL A 133 -12.49 14.97 7.02
N LYS A 134 -11.70 16.02 7.29
CA LYS A 134 -12.11 17.41 7.02
C LYS A 134 -12.37 17.68 5.55
N GLU A 135 -11.48 17.20 4.67
CA GLU A 135 -11.64 17.37 3.23
C GLU A 135 -12.88 16.66 2.69
N THR A 136 -13.19 15.45 3.18
CA THR A 136 -14.38 14.70 2.79
C THR A 136 -15.65 15.38 3.26
N TYR A 137 -15.74 15.83 4.52
CA TYR A 137 -16.90 16.60 4.99
C TYR A 137 -17.11 17.88 4.18
N ASN A 138 -16.04 18.64 3.89
CA ASN A 138 -16.13 19.86 3.09
C ASN A 138 -16.66 19.59 1.68
N LYS A 139 -16.31 18.46 1.06
CA LYS A 139 -16.84 18.06 -0.25
C LYS A 139 -18.32 17.70 -0.18
N ILE A 140 -18.73 16.93 0.84
CA ILE A 140 -20.14 16.56 1.06
C ILE A 140 -21.01 17.82 1.18
N VAL A 141 -20.56 18.81 1.96
CA VAL A 141 -21.26 20.10 2.12
C VAL A 141 -21.31 20.88 0.80
N GLN A 142 -20.22 20.89 0.01
CA GLN A 142 -20.19 21.59 -1.28
C GLN A 142 -21.12 20.95 -2.33
N ASP A 143 -21.28 19.63 -2.32
CA ASP A 143 -22.16 18.94 -3.26
C ASP A 143 -23.65 19.14 -2.90
N GLU A 144 -23.99 19.28 -1.61
CA GLU A 144 -25.35 19.63 -1.15
C GLU A 144 -25.78 21.05 -1.56
N ASP A 145 -24.85 22.00 -1.68
CA ASP A 145 -25.14 23.40 -2.06
C ASP A 145 -25.35 23.61 -3.59
N VAL A 146 -25.07 22.60 -4.42
CA VAL A 146 -25.14 22.67 -5.89
C VAL A 146 -26.42 22.00 -6.46
N GLU A 147 -27.20 21.32 -5.63
CA GLU A 147 -28.51 20.73 -5.97
C GLU A 147 -29.71 21.64 -5.63
#